data_AF-A0A515ETC8-F1
#
_entry.id   AF-A0A515ETC8-F1
#
_cell.length_a   1.000
_cell.length_b   1.000
_cell.length_c   1.000
_cell.angle_alpha   90.00
_cell.angle_beta   90.00
_cell.angle_gamma   90.00
#
_symmetry.space_group_name_H-M   'P 1'
#
loop_
_entity.id
_entity.type
_entity.pdbx_description
1 polymer ?
#
loop_
_entity_poly.entity_id
_entity_poly.type
_entity_poly.pdbx_seq_one_letter_code
_entity_poly.pdbx_strand_id
1 'polypeptide(L)'
;MNPQSTPTVVSSSIDDLFALTLVDGLPVESGGKLLRYRTVKMRETTVADERIAARLAERVVSVGGASKLLVSDSDFRYAMTMRHCDSFECDGTKLPQAVLDLDIFGKLSPHDLQLIEERVVLIALVAQVRYGVISQEEFDQFAAGRMPAGTATSPQPVGQAANVGSNDGLDQSGPALLTDFTGDVANSTPSGRGA
;
A
#
# COMPACT_ATOMS: atom_id res chain seq x y z
N MET A 1 55.28 -4.08 19.77
CA MET A 1 54.29 -3.07 19.38
C MET A 1 53.46 -3.66 18.25
N ASN A 2 52.22 -4.09 18.54
CA ASN A 2 51.26 -4.50 17.53
C ASN A 2 50.01 -3.64 17.73
N PRO A 3 49.65 -2.73 16.81
CA PRO A 3 48.35 -2.11 16.84
C PRO A 3 47.33 -3.17 16.39
N GLN A 4 46.54 -3.63 17.35
CA GLN A 4 45.39 -4.50 17.14
C GLN A 4 44.37 -3.69 16.31
N SER A 5 44.16 -4.09 15.06
CA SER A 5 43.14 -3.52 14.19
C SER A 5 41.77 -3.79 14.79
N THR A 6 41.22 -2.79 15.47
CA THR A 6 39.82 -2.79 15.89
C THR A 6 38.96 -2.82 14.63
N PRO A 7 38.04 -3.78 14.46
CA PRO A 7 37.11 -3.74 13.35
C PRO A 7 36.24 -2.49 13.50
N THR A 8 36.21 -1.67 12.45
CA THR A 8 35.27 -0.55 12.33
C THR A 8 33.86 -1.12 12.45
N VAL A 9 33.22 -0.89 13.60
CA VAL A 9 31.77 -1.06 13.73
C VAL A 9 31.18 0.02 12.84
N VAL A 10 30.81 -0.37 11.62
CA VAL A 10 29.94 0.44 10.78
C VAL A 10 28.63 0.52 11.56
N SER A 11 28.38 1.65 12.21
CA SER A 11 27.06 1.95 12.75
C SER A 11 26.11 1.89 11.57
N SER A 12 25.35 0.79 11.44
CA SER A 12 24.30 0.63 10.45
C SER A 12 23.08 1.46 10.86
N SER A 13 23.30 2.73 11.23
CA SER A 13 22.22 3.69 11.39
C SER A 13 21.74 4.02 9.99
N ILE A 14 20.45 3.79 9.74
CA ILE A 14 19.81 4.25 8.52
C ILE A 14 19.88 5.78 8.52
N ASP A 15 20.80 6.36 7.74
CA ASP A 15 21.11 7.80 7.76
C ASP A 15 19.88 8.67 7.46
N ASP A 16 19.02 8.22 6.55
CA ASP A 16 17.71 8.81 6.26
C ASP A 16 16.71 7.71 5.91
N LEU A 17 15.71 7.50 6.77
CA LEU A 17 14.67 6.48 6.56
C LEU A 17 13.69 6.89 5.44
N PHE A 18 13.49 8.19 5.25
CA PHE A 18 12.49 8.73 4.33
C PHE A 18 13.11 9.24 3.03
N ALA A 19 14.40 9.00 2.80
CA ALA A 19 15.04 9.18 1.52
C ALA A 19 15.83 7.94 1.11
N LEU A 20 15.68 7.55 -0.14
CA LEU A 20 16.39 6.43 -0.74
C LEU A 20 17.06 6.90 -2.04
N THR A 21 18.32 6.53 -2.26
CA THR A 21 18.98 6.72 -3.55
C THR A 21 19.02 5.40 -4.30
N LEU A 22 18.38 5.37 -5.45
CA LEU A 22 18.30 4.26 -6.38
C LEU A 22 19.57 4.12 -7.22
N VAL A 23 19.84 2.90 -7.67
CA VAL A 23 21.05 2.58 -8.44
C VAL A 23 20.89 2.98 -9.91
N ASP A 24 19.82 2.52 -10.54
CA ASP A 24 19.54 2.82 -11.95
C ASP A 24 18.75 4.12 -12.08
N GLY A 25 17.77 4.29 -11.18
CA GLY A 25 16.80 5.38 -11.17
C GLY A 25 15.68 5.18 -12.18
N LEU A 26 14.58 5.89 -11.97
CA LEU A 26 13.43 5.89 -12.87
C LEU A 26 13.75 6.67 -14.16
N PRO A 27 13.74 6.03 -15.34
CA PRO A 27 14.00 6.72 -16.60
C PRO A 27 12.75 7.48 -17.09
N VAL A 28 12.91 8.77 -17.37
CA VAL A 28 11.84 9.62 -17.95
C VAL A 28 12.43 10.51 -19.04
N GLU A 29 11.78 10.52 -20.20
CA GLU A 29 12.14 11.43 -21.29
C GLU A 29 11.52 12.81 -21.07
N SER A 30 12.34 13.86 -21.09
CA SER A 30 11.90 15.25 -20.98
C SER A 30 12.75 16.12 -21.89
N GLY A 31 12.11 16.90 -22.78
CA GLY A 31 12.81 17.80 -23.70
C GLY A 31 13.84 17.11 -24.60
N GLY A 32 13.59 15.86 -25.01
CA GLY A 32 14.50 15.08 -25.86
C GLY A 32 15.72 14.52 -25.14
N LYS A 33 15.77 14.58 -23.79
CA LYS A 33 16.82 13.99 -22.96
C LYS A 33 16.22 12.95 -22.02
N LEU A 34 16.99 11.89 -21.75
CA LEU A 34 16.65 10.90 -20.74
C LEU A 34 17.11 11.38 -19.37
N LEU A 35 16.18 11.69 -18.48
CA LEU A 35 16.43 11.97 -17.07
C LEU A 35 16.28 10.68 -16.25
N ARG A 36 17.08 10.54 -15.20
CA ARG A 36 17.02 9.40 -14.27
C ARG A 36 16.77 9.90 -12.87
N TYR A 37 15.55 9.71 -12.40
CA TYR A 37 15.18 10.08 -11.03
C TYR A 37 15.69 9.03 -10.06
N ARG A 38 16.76 9.38 -9.34
CA ARG A 38 17.48 8.46 -8.45
C ARG A 38 17.11 8.67 -7.00
N THR A 39 16.70 9.85 -6.59
CA THR A 39 16.34 10.10 -5.20
C THR A 39 14.84 9.91 -5.04
N VAL A 40 14.43 9.01 -4.15
CA VAL A 40 13.02 8.80 -3.78
C VAL A 40 12.81 9.38 -2.40
N LYS A 41 11.90 10.34 -2.28
CA LYS A 41 11.38 10.79 -0.99
C LYS A 41 10.18 9.94 -0.63
N MET A 42 10.16 9.48 0.61
CA MET A 42 9.18 8.53 1.11
C MET A 42 8.45 9.11 2.32
N ARG A 43 7.30 8.53 2.64
CA ARG A 43 6.46 8.94 3.76
C ARG A 43 5.76 7.76 4.40
N GLU A 44 5.23 7.97 5.59
CA GLU A 44 4.24 7.08 6.17
C GLU A 44 2.92 7.18 5.39
N THR A 45 2.22 6.06 5.32
CA THR A 45 0.90 5.94 4.70
C THR A 45 -0.20 6.06 5.75
N THR A 46 -1.38 6.44 5.28
CA THR A 46 -2.59 6.59 6.09
C THR A 46 -3.65 5.59 5.64
N VAL A 47 -4.74 5.49 6.41
CA VAL A 47 -5.93 4.72 6.00
C VAL A 47 -6.52 5.22 4.67
N ALA A 48 -6.33 6.51 4.34
CA ALA A 48 -6.76 7.03 3.04
C ALA A 48 -5.93 6.44 1.89
N ASP A 49 -4.62 6.23 2.10
CA ASP A 49 -3.73 5.61 1.12
C ASP A 49 -4.09 4.14 0.91
N GLU A 50 -4.41 3.41 1.99
CA GLU A 50 -4.90 2.02 1.91
C GLU A 50 -6.17 1.91 1.07
N ARG A 51 -7.11 2.84 1.23
CA ARG A 51 -8.33 2.86 0.41
C ARG A 51 -8.04 3.13 -1.06
N ILE A 52 -7.06 3.97 -1.37
CA ILE A 52 -6.64 4.22 -2.76
C ILE A 52 -5.97 2.98 -3.33
N ALA A 53 -5.08 2.34 -2.56
CA ALA A 53 -4.41 1.11 -2.97
C ALA A 53 -5.39 -0.04 -3.21
N ALA A 54 -6.38 -0.20 -2.34
CA ALA A 54 -7.45 -1.18 -2.49
C ALA A 54 -8.20 -0.98 -3.81
N ARG A 55 -8.60 0.26 -4.13
CA ARG A 55 -9.27 0.60 -5.40
C ARG A 55 -8.41 0.30 -6.62
N LEU A 56 -7.10 0.56 -6.55
CA LEU A 56 -6.17 0.24 -7.65
C LEU A 56 -6.00 -1.26 -7.86
N ALA A 57 -6.21 -2.05 -6.80
CA ALA A 57 -6.06 -3.50 -6.79
C ALA A 57 -7.38 -4.25 -7.01
N GLU A 58 -8.50 -3.55 -7.20
CA GLU A 58 -9.80 -4.15 -7.50
C GLU A 58 -9.81 -4.80 -8.90
N ARG A 59 -10.25 -6.06 -8.94
CA ARG A 59 -10.38 -6.88 -10.15
C ARG A 59 -11.77 -7.48 -10.21
N VAL A 60 -12.36 -7.46 -11.40
CA VAL A 60 -13.63 -8.15 -11.66
C VAL A 60 -13.32 -9.60 -12.00
N VAL A 61 -13.87 -10.52 -11.22
CA VAL A 61 -13.73 -11.96 -11.42
C VAL A 61 -15.10 -12.63 -11.46
N SER A 62 -15.21 -13.75 -12.18
CA SER A 62 -16.44 -14.56 -12.17
C SER A 62 -16.33 -15.65 -11.10
N VAL A 63 -17.27 -15.70 -10.17
CA VAL A 63 -17.36 -16.71 -9.11
C VAL A 63 -18.75 -17.34 -9.18
N GLY A 64 -18.81 -18.61 -9.60
CA GLY A 64 -20.09 -19.32 -9.77
C GLY A 64 -21.00 -18.71 -10.85
N GLY A 65 -20.42 -18.11 -11.89
CA GLY A 65 -21.16 -17.46 -12.98
C GLY A 65 -21.62 -16.02 -12.69
N ALA A 66 -21.45 -15.53 -11.46
CA ALA A 66 -21.70 -14.14 -11.08
C ALA A 66 -20.40 -13.32 -11.07
N SER A 67 -20.44 -12.10 -11.61
CA SER A 67 -19.32 -11.16 -11.53
C SER A 67 -19.22 -10.60 -10.10
N LYS A 68 -18.04 -10.75 -9.49
CA LYS A 68 -17.69 -10.20 -8.17
C LYS A 68 -16.45 -9.32 -8.29
N LEU A 69 -16.39 -8.30 -7.45
CA LEU A 69 -15.20 -7.46 -7.30
C LEU A 69 -14.35 -8.02 -6.16
N LEU A 70 -13.10 -8.37 -6.44
CA LEU A 70 -12.12 -8.81 -5.44
C LEU A 70 -10.88 -7.92 -5.49
N VAL A 71 -10.20 -7.78 -4.36
CA VAL A 71 -8.92 -7.06 -4.29
C VAL A 71 -7.78 -8.07 -4.45
N SER A 72 -6.87 -7.83 -5.38
CA SER A 72 -5.67 -8.64 -5.57
C SER A 72 -4.62 -8.28 -4.53
N ASP A 73 -4.15 -9.24 -3.74
CA ASP A 73 -3.11 -9.02 -2.72
C ASP A 73 -1.79 -8.52 -3.33
N SER A 74 -1.40 -9.03 -4.50
CA SER A 74 -0.17 -8.60 -5.18
C SER A 74 -0.26 -7.16 -5.64
N ASP A 75 -1.40 -6.79 -6.24
CA ASP A 75 -1.62 -5.45 -6.78
C ASP A 75 -1.79 -4.45 -5.63
N PHE A 76 -2.42 -4.88 -4.53
CA PHE A 76 -2.56 -4.08 -3.32
C PHE A 76 -1.20 -3.77 -2.72
N ARG A 77 -0.33 -4.77 -2.57
CA ARG A 77 1.04 -4.57 -2.07
C ARG A 77 1.81 -3.59 -2.94
N TYR A 78 1.76 -3.80 -4.26
CA TYR A 78 2.43 -2.92 -5.21
C TYR A 78 1.89 -1.48 -5.14
N ALA A 79 0.56 -1.32 -5.07
CA ALA A 79 -0.08 -0.03 -4.93
C ALA A 79 0.29 0.66 -3.61
N MET A 80 0.38 -0.09 -2.50
CA MET A 80 0.85 0.43 -1.22
C MET A 80 2.31 0.89 -1.29
N THR A 81 3.20 0.14 -1.94
CA THR A 81 4.60 0.57 -2.19
C THR A 81 4.64 1.91 -2.92
N MET A 82 3.82 2.09 -3.96
CA MET A 82 3.69 3.39 -4.64
C MET A 82 3.16 4.49 -3.72
N ARG A 83 2.30 4.16 -2.74
CA ARG A 83 1.74 5.15 -1.81
C ARG A 83 2.73 5.65 -0.77
N HIS A 84 3.75 4.86 -0.46
CA HIS A 84 4.88 5.30 0.37
C HIS A 84 5.81 6.28 -0.34
N CYS A 85 5.81 6.31 -1.67
CA CYS A 85 6.63 7.25 -2.43
C CYS A 85 5.94 8.62 -2.51
N ASP A 86 6.48 9.62 -1.82
CA ASP A 86 6.05 11.02 -1.94
C ASP A 86 6.49 11.60 -3.29
N SER A 87 7.72 11.30 -3.69
CA SER A 87 8.26 11.83 -4.94
C SER A 87 9.55 11.18 -5.39
N PHE A 88 9.81 11.35 -6.68
CA PHE A 88 11.07 11.01 -7.33
C PHE A 88 11.77 12.33 -7.71
N GLU A 89 13.05 12.46 -7.40
CA GLU A 89 13.84 13.68 -7.61
C GLU A 89 15.06 13.40 -8.52
N CYS A 90 15.34 14.37 -9.40
CA CYS A 90 16.46 14.38 -10.35
C CYS A 90 16.87 15.82 -10.64
N ASP A 91 18.11 16.22 -10.34
CA ASP A 91 18.69 17.52 -10.76
C ASP A 91 17.76 18.73 -10.55
N GLY A 92 17.13 18.83 -9.37
CA GLY A 92 16.21 19.92 -9.02
C GLY A 92 14.79 19.79 -9.59
N THR A 93 14.52 18.75 -10.38
CA THR A 93 13.20 18.38 -10.86
C THR A 93 12.56 17.35 -9.94
N LYS A 94 11.27 17.53 -9.64
CA LYS A 94 10.48 16.65 -8.78
C LYS A 94 9.30 16.05 -9.54
N LEU A 95 9.16 14.74 -9.51
CA LEU A 95 7.94 14.02 -9.89
C LEU A 95 7.12 13.76 -8.62
N PRO A 96 6.01 14.48 -8.42
CA PRO A 96 5.17 14.30 -7.24
C PRO A 96 4.36 13.00 -7.32
N GLN A 97 3.98 12.47 -6.16
CA GLN A 97 3.16 11.26 -6.02
C GLN A 97 1.91 11.22 -6.92
N ALA A 98 1.28 12.37 -7.15
CA ALA A 98 0.08 12.49 -7.99
C ALA A 98 0.31 12.09 -9.45
N VAL A 99 1.56 12.14 -9.92
CA VAL A 99 1.96 11.77 -11.28
C VAL A 99 2.57 10.36 -11.32
N LEU A 100 2.84 9.74 -10.17
CA LEU A 100 3.35 8.37 -10.10
C LEU A 100 2.20 7.38 -10.27
N ASP A 101 2.03 6.88 -11.49
CA ASP A 101 1.11 5.80 -11.86
C ASP A 101 1.84 4.45 -12.00
N LEU A 102 1.07 3.39 -12.24
CA LEU A 102 1.58 2.03 -12.42
C LEU A 102 2.54 1.92 -13.61
N ASP A 103 2.32 2.69 -14.67
CA ASP A 103 3.12 2.64 -15.89
C ASP A 103 4.51 3.26 -15.68
N ILE A 104 4.58 4.37 -14.95
CA ILE A 104 5.83 4.99 -14.55
C ILE A 104 6.57 4.07 -13.58
N PHE A 105 5.88 3.54 -12.57
CA PHE A 105 6.50 2.66 -11.57
C PHE A 105 7.00 1.34 -12.19
N GLY A 106 6.33 0.84 -13.23
CA GLY A 106 6.75 -0.34 -14.00
C GLY A 106 8.04 -0.15 -14.81
N LYS A 107 8.54 1.09 -14.97
CA LYS A 107 9.82 1.39 -15.63
C LYS A 107 11.02 1.24 -14.71
N LEU A 108 10.81 1.06 -13.40
CA LEU A 108 11.89 0.81 -12.45
C LEU A 108 12.55 -0.54 -12.74
N SER A 109 13.86 -0.62 -12.50
CA SER A 109 14.53 -1.91 -12.52
C SER A 109 14.02 -2.76 -11.34
N PRO A 110 13.99 -4.10 -11.47
CA PRO A 110 13.56 -4.98 -10.38
C PRO A 110 14.37 -4.76 -9.10
N HIS A 111 15.67 -4.44 -9.25
CA HIS A 111 16.55 -4.13 -8.13
C HIS A 111 16.13 -2.85 -7.40
N ASP A 112 15.87 -1.77 -8.14
CA ASP A 112 15.44 -0.51 -7.52
C ASP A 112 14.05 -0.62 -6.90
N LEU A 113 13.15 -1.41 -7.50
CA LEU A 113 11.86 -1.73 -6.89
C LEU A 113 12.05 -2.46 -5.55
N GLN A 114 12.93 -3.47 -5.51
CA GLN A 114 13.24 -4.20 -4.29
C GLN A 114 13.79 -3.26 -3.19
N LEU A 115 14.68 -2.34 -3.52
CA LEU A 115 15.20 -1.35 -2.56
C LEU A 115 14.09 -0.48 -1.98
N ILE A 116 13.11 -0.07 -2.79
CA ILE A 116 11.94 0.68 -2.33
C ILE A 116 11.09 -0.19 -1.39
N GLU A 117 10.81 -1.44 -1.76
CA GLU A 117 10.02 -2.36 -0.93
C GLU A 117 10.67 -2.63 0.42
N GLU A 118 11.98 -2.88 0.46
CA GLU A 118 12.75 -3.04 1.70
C GLU A 118 12.64 -1.78 2.57
N ARG A 119 12.70 -0.59 1.95
CA ARG A 119 12.55 0.67 2.67
C ARG A 119 11.14 0.87 3.23
N VAL A 120 10.11 0.48 2.49
CA VAL A 120 8.71 0.50 2.94
C VAL A 120 8.53 -0.36 4.20
N VAL A 121 9.13 -1.55 4.24
CA VAL A 121 9.07 -2.42 5.42
C VAL A 121 9.68 -1.73 6.64
N LEU A 122 10.83 -1.08 6.49
CA LEU A 122 11.47 -0.34 7.58
C LEU A 122 10.60 0.82 8.08
N ILE A 123 9.98 1.58 7.17
CA ILE A 123 9.03 2.65 7.54
C ILE A 123 7.86 2.10 8.34
N ALA A 124 7.28 0.97 7.89
CA ALA A 124 6.17 0.33 8.58
C ALA A 124 6.56 -0.17 9.99
N LEU A 125 7.77 -0.73 10.15
CA LEU A 125 8.25 -1.18 11.45
C LEU A 125 8.52 0.00 12.40
N VAL A 126 9.08 1.11 11.91
CA VAL A 126 9.24 2.32 12.74
C VAL A 126 7.89 2.86 13.20
N ALA A 127 6.86 2.82 12.36
CA ALA A 127 5.50 3.15 12.78
C ALA A 127 5.01 2.22 13.89
N GLN A 128 5.26 0.91 13.79
CA GLN A 128 4.91 -0.06 14.84
C GLN A 128 5.63 0.22 16.17
N VAL A 129 6.92 0.59 16.16
CA VAL A 129 7.64 1.03 17.37
C VAL A 129 6.94 2.25 17.98
N ARG A 130 6.63 3.25 17.16
CA ARG A 130 5.97 4.49 17.60
C ARG A 130 4.62 4.23 18.26
N TYR A 131 3.85 3.27 17.75
CA TYR A 131 2.56 2.88 18.30
C TYR A 131 2.65 1.82 19.40
N GLY A 132 3.86 1.44 19.82
CA GLY A 132 4.09 0.49 20.91
C GLY A 132 3.70 -0.96 20.58
N VAL A 133 3.61 -1.31 19.30
CA VAL A 133 3.31 -2.68 18.84
C VAL A 133 4.55 -3.57 18.96
N ILE A 134 5.73 -3.00 18.72
CA ILE A 134 7.03 -3.65 18.90
C ILE A 134 7.95 -2.72 19.72
N SER A 135 8.95 -3.29 20.37
CA SER A 135 10.01 -2.57 21.08
C SER A 135 11.08 -2.03 20.13
N GLN A 136 11.86 -1.05 20.59
CA GLN A 136 13.00 -0.52 19.82
C GLN A 136 14.07 -1.61 19.60
N GLU A 137 14.27 -2.48 20.59
CA GLU A 137 15.23 -3.57 20.51
C GLU A 137 14.86 -4.61 19.44
N GLU A 138 13.56 -4.90 19.28
CA GLU A 138 13.06 -5.77 18.21
C GLU A 138 13.25 -5.15 16.83
N PHE A 139 13.03 -3.83 16.71
CA PHE A 139 13.32 -3.11 15.48
C PHE A 139 14.81 -3.12 15.13
N ASP A 140 15.69 -2.82 16.09
CA ASP A 140 17.14 -2.78 15.87
C ASP A 140 17.70 -4.16 15.49
N GLN A 141 17.15 -5.25 16.07
CA GLN A 141 17.47 -6.62 15.68
C GLN A 141 17.09 -6.89 14.22
N PHE A 142 15.87 -6.51 13.82
CA PHE A 142 15.41 -6.66 12.44
C PHE A 142 16.28 -5.85 11.46
N ALA A 143 16.54 -4.58 11.78
CA ALA A 143 17.37 -3.69 10.96
C ALA A 143 18.82 -4.20 10.83
N ALA A 144 19.34 -4.88 11.85
CA ALA A 144 20.64 -5.55 11.84
C ALA A 144 20.64 -6.91 11.10
N GLY A 145 19.53 -7.29 10.46
CA GLY A 145 19.39 -8.58 9.76
C GLY A 145 19.31 -9.79 10.70
N ARG A 146 19.06 -9.58 11.99
CA ARG A 146 18.90 -10.63 13.00
C ARG A 146 17.40 -10.79 13.26
N MET A 147 16.76 -11.75 12.58
CA MET A 147 15.37 -12.07 12.91
C MET A 147 15.28 -12.59 14.36
N PRO A 148 14.43 -12.01 15.22
CA PRO A 148 14.16 -12.61 16.51
C PRO A 148 13.54 -14.00 16.30
N ALA A 149 14.07 -15.00 17.01
CA ALA A 149 13.50 -16.34 17.06
C ALA A 149 12.20 -16.29 17.88
N GLY A 150 11.10 -15.85 17.25
CA GLY A 150 9.81 -15.79 17.92
C GLY A 150 8.78 -14.98 17.14
N THR A 151 7.74 -15.67 16.67
CA THR A 151 6.42 -15.12 16.31
C THR A 151 6.38 -13.99 15.28
N ALA A 152 6.78 -14.29 14.05
CA ALA A 152 6.26 -13.56 12.89
C ALA A 152 4.85 -14.08 12.54
N THR A 153 3.86 -13.81 13.40
CA THR A 153 2.49 -13.65 12.89
C THR A 153 2.45 -12.28 12.25
N SER A 154 2.56 -12.23 10.93
CA SER A 154 2.22 -11.05 10.13
C SER A 154 0.95 -10.44 10.71
N PRO A 155 0.85 -9.11 10.90
CA PRO A 155 -0.40 -8.49 11.30
C PRO A 155 -1.47 -8.92 10.31
N GLN A 156 -2.35 -9.82 10.75
CA GLN A 156 -3.52 -10.21 9.97
C GLN A 156 -4.33 -8.91 9.78
N PRO A 157 -4.67 -8.54 8.54
CA PRO A 157 -5.60 -7.44 8.37
C PRO A 157 -6.89 -7.84 9.10
N VAL A 158 -7.23 -7.11 10.17
CA VAL A 158 -8.57 -7.12 10.76
C VAL A 158 -9.51 -6.40 9.81
N GLY A 159 -9.64 -6.95 8.61
CA GLY A 159 -10.66 -6.65 7.63
C GLY A 159 -11.71 -7.75 7.69
N GLN A 160 -12.97 -7.38 7.45
CA GLN A 160 -14.19 -8.18 7.55
C GLN A 160 -14.25 -9.46 6.67
N ALA A 161 -13.12 -9.93 6.14
CA ALA A 161 -13.02 -11.10 5.28
C ALA A 161 -13.04 -12.44 6.04
N ALA A 162 -12.82 -12.44 7.37
CA ALA A 162 -12.78 -13.67 8.17
C ALA A 162 -14.11 -14.48 8.19
N ASN A 163 -15.21 -13.90 7.70
CA ASN A 163 -16.52 -14.56 7.62
C ASN A 163 -17.05 -14.75 6.20
N VAL A 164 -16.24 -14.54 5.16
CA VAL A 164 -16.69 -14.80 3.78
C VAL A 164 -16.50 -16.29 3.49
N GLY A 165 -17.42 -17.11 4.01
CA GLY A 165 -17.44 -18.57 3.82
C GLY A 165 -18.18 -19.35 4.91
N SER A 166 -18.58 -18.71 6.02
CA SER A 166 -19.27 -19.36 7.13
C SER A 166 -20.81 -19.32 7.06
N ASN A 167 -21.38 -18.72 6.01
CA ASN A 167 -22.83 -18.60 5.83
C ASN A 167 -23.40 -19.43 4.65
N ASP A 168 -22.81 -20.59 4.35
CA ASP A 168 -23.36 -21.55 3.36
C ASP A 168 -24.59 -22.32 3.89
N GLY A 169 -25.33 -21.77 4.86
CA GLY A 169 -26.45 -22.48 5.51
C GLY A 169 -27.51 -21.61 6.17
N LEU A 170 -27.68 -20.35 5.75
CA LEU A 170 -28.80 -19.53 6.20
C LEU A 170 -29.67 -19.13 5.00
N ASP A 171 -30.81 -19.81 4.91
CA ASP A 171 -31.91 -19.41 4.04
C ASP A 171 -32.35 -17.96 4.37
N GLN A 172 -32.51 -17.17 3.31
CA GLN A 172 -33.19 -15.86 3.23
C GLN A 172 -32.39 -14.60 3.62
N SER A 173 -31.95 -13.87 2.59
CA SER A 173 -32.39 -12.48 2.33
C SER A 173 -31.97 -12.01 0.95
N GLY A 174 -32.97 -11.68 0.13
CA GLY A 174 -32.81 -11.07 -1.18
C GLY A 174 -32.41 -9.58 -1.12
N PRO A 175 -32.24 -8.92 -2.27
CA PRO A 175 -31.61 -7.61 -2.36
C PRO A 175 -32.53 -6.51 -1.84
N ALA A 176 -32.13 -5.81 -0.77
CA ALA A 176 -32.73 -4.54 -0.39
C ALA A 176 -32.22 -3.46 -1.35
N LEU A 177 -33.03 -3.22 -2.39
CA LEU A 177 -32.84 -2.15 -3.36
C LEU A 177 -32.90 -0.78 -2.70
N LEU A 178 -31.93 0.06 -3.06
CA LEU A 178 -31.93 1.52 -2.90
C LEU A 178 -33.30 2.11 -3.27
N THR A 179 -34.11 2.50 -2.27
CA THR A 179 -35.38 3.19 -2.55
C THR A 179 -35.77 4.29 -1.56
N ASP A 180 -34.84 4.81 -0.75
CA ASP A 180 -35.21 5.73 0.34
C ASP A 180 -34.55 7.13 0.28
N PHE A 181 -34.46 7.70 -0.92
CA PHE A 181 -34.17 9.13 -1.09
C PHE A 181 -34.95 9.72 -2.27
N THR A 182 -36.23 10.02 -2.07
CA THR A 182 -36.88 11.28 -2.51
C THR A 182 -38.34 11.34 -2.03
N GLY A 183 -38.61 12.29 -1.14
CA GLY A 183 -39.67 13.28 -1.36
C GLY A 183 -41.13 12.86 -1.17
N ASP A 184 -41.58 12.98 0.06
CA ASP A 184 -42.97 13.15 0.50
C ASP A 184 -43.75 14.19 -0.34
N VAL A 185 -44.76 13.77 -1.13
CA VAL A 185 -45.93 14.60 -1.50
C VAL A 185 -47.19 13.74 -1.73
N ALA A 186 -48.12 13.86 -0.78
CA ALA A 186 -49.57 13.91 -0.93
C ALA A 186 -50.33 12.73 -1.56
N ASN A 187 -50.86 11.94 -0.64
CA ASN A 187 -52.12 11.21 -0.67
C ASN A 187 -53.28 12.01 -1.33
N SER A 188 -53.80 11.60 -2.49
CA SER A 188 -55.25 11.71 -2.81
C SER A 188 -55.62 10.92 -4.08
N THR A 189 -56.58 10.01 -3.89
CA THR A 189 -57.28 9.19 -4.89
C THR A 189 -58.15 10.03 -5.83
N PRO A 190 -58.38 9.57 -7.07
CA PRO A 190 -59.77 9.23 -7.40
C PRO A 190 -59.91 7.87 -8.10
N SER A 191 -60.78 7.03 -7.55
CA SER A 191 -61.25 5.81 -8.20
C SER A 191 -62.30 6.15 -9.25
N GLY A 192 -62.06 5.75 -10.51
CA GLY A 192 -63.03 5.83 -11.60
C GLY A 192 -63.03 4.57 -12.46
N ARG A 193 -64.06 3.72 -12.29
CA ARG A 193 -64.71 2.79 -13.26
C ARG A 193 -65.69 1.95 -12.42
N GLY A 194 -67.00 1.84 -12.71
CA GLY A 194 -67.65 1.73 -14.00
C GLY A 194 -68.17 0.30 -14.14
N ALA A 195 -69.35 0.03 -13.58
CA ALA A 195 -70.33 -1.00 -13.94
C ALA A 195 -71.58 -0.80 -13.07
#